data_AF-A0A101THC3-F1
#
_entry.id   AF-A0A101THC3-F1
#
_cell.length_a   1.000
_cell.length_b   1.000
_cell.length_c   1.000
_cell.angle_alpha   90.00
_cell.angle_beta   90.00
_cell.angle_gamma   90.00
#
_symmetry.space_group_name_H-M   'P 1'
#
loop_
_entity.id
_entity.type
_entity.pdbx_description
1 polymer ?
#
loop_
_entity_poly.entity_id
_entity_poly.type
_entity_poly.pdbx_seq_one_letter_code
_entity_poly.pdbx_strand_id
1 'polypeptide(L)' 'MTAGQERPRLPQLEAQECRARAEEALADNARVDVPRAIAWALLAVAGELHTIRKQISRR' A
#
# COMPACT_ATOMS: atom_id res chain seq x y z
N MET A 1 -31.71 0.05 -14.34
CA MET A 1 -31.30 0.33 -12.95
C MET A 1 -30.01 -0.45 -12.67
N THR A 2 -28.85 0.11 -12.97
CA THR A 2 -27.56 -0.55 -12.68
C THR A 2 -27.09 -0.12 -11.30
N ALA A 3 -27.11 -1.05 -10.34
CA ALA A 3 -26.57 -0.85 -9.00
C ALA A 3 -25.11 -0.36 -9.12
N GLY A 4 -24.85 0.85 -8.62
CA GLY A 4 -23.49 1.40 -8.58
C GLY A 4 -22.64 0.51 -7.69
N GLN A 5 -21.69 -0.24 -8.29
CA GLN A 5 -20.67 -0.95 -7.54
C GLN A 5 -19.90 0.09 -6.70
N GLU A 6 -20.10 0.07 -5.38
CA GLU A 6 -19.26 0.83 -4.45
C GLU A 6 -17.81 0.40 -4.68
N ARG A 7 -17.00 1.31 -5.22
CA ARG A 7 -15.56 1.08 -5.31
C ARG A 7 -15.03 0.91 -3.89
N PRO A 8 -14.17 -0.08 -3.61
CA PRO A 8 -13.58 -0.24 -2.29
C PRO A 8 -12.90 1.08 -1.90
N ARG A 9 -13.33 1.63 -0.75
CA ARG A 9 -12.92 2.97 -0.30
C ARG A 9 -11.44 3.04 0.10
N LEU A 10 -10.80 1.88 0.27
CA LEU A 10 -9.43 1.76 0.72
C LEU A 10 -8.67 0.74 -0.14
N PRO A 11 -7.35 0.94 -0.33
CA PRO A 11 -6.47 -0.11 -0.82
C PRO A 11 -6.66 -1.37 0.04
N GLN A 12 -6.95 -2.50 -0.61
CA GLN A 12 -7.12 -3.79 0.06
C GLN A 12 -5.79 -4.50 0.33
N LEU A 13 -4.69 -3.91 -0.13
CA LEU A 13 -3.37 -4.51 0.05
C LEU A 13 -2.88 -4.34 1.49
N GLU A 14 -2.28 -5.41 2.00
CA GLU A 14 -1.58 -5.37 3.27
C GLU A 14 -0.29 -4.56 3.16
N ALA A 15 0.17 -3.97 4.27
CA ALA A 15 1.39 -3.17 4.26
C ALA A 15 2.61 -3.96 3.75
N GLN A 16 2.67 -5.26 4.06
CA GLN A 16 3.71 -6.17 3.58
C GLN A 16 3.73 -6.29 2.05
N GLU A 17 2.56 -6.32 1.41
CA GLU A 17 2.46 -6.42 -0.05
C GLU A 17 2.89 -5.10 -0.71
N CYS A 18 2.58 -3.96 -0.10
CA CYS A 18 3.08 -2.67 -0.55
C CYS A 18 4.62 -2.58 -0.44
N ARG A 19 5.22 -3.16 0.60
CA ARG A 19 6.70 -3.24 0.71
C ARG A 19 7.31 -4.08 -0.43
N ALA A 20 6.78 -5.27 -0.67
CA ALA A 20 7.25 -6.14 -1.75
C ALA A 20 7.19 -5.44 -3.12
N ARG A 21 6.11 -4.70 -3.41
CA ARG A 21 5.99 -3.94 -4.67
C ARG A 21 6.94 -2.74 -4.76
N ALA A 22 7.30 -2.12 -3.65
CA ALA A 22 8.32 -1.09 -3.63
C ALA A 22 9.70 -1.69 -3.98
N GLU A 23 10.02 -2.85 -3.42
CA GLU A 23 11.25 -3.59 -3.71
C GLU A 23 11.31 -4.06 -5.17
N GLU A 24 10.21 -4.60 -5.70
CA GLU A 24 10.09 -4.99 -7.11
C GLU A 24 10.35 -3.80 -8.06
N ALA A 25 9.81 -2.62 -7.74
CA ALA A 25 10.03 -1.41 -8.53
C ALA A 25 11.48 -0.91 -8.49
N LEU A 26 12.26 -1.30 -7.47
CA LEU A 26 13.68 -1.00 -7.34
C LEU A 26 14.58 -2.08 -7.94
N ALA A 27 14.11 -3.34 -8.00
CA ALA A 27 14.88 -4.48 -8.48
C ALA A 27 15.06 -4.51 -10.01
N ASP A 28 14.30 -3.71 -10.77
CA ASP A 28 14.47 -3.59 -12.21
C ASP A 28 15.75 -2.79 -12.54
N ASN A 29 16.86 -3.51 -12.66
CA ASN A 29 18.19 -2.96 -12.97
C ASN A 29 18.27 -2.25 -14.34
N ALA A 30 17.33 -2.51 -15.25
CA ALA A 30 17.33 -1.87 -16.57
C ALA A 30 16.54 -0.55 -16.56
N ARG A 31 15.48 -0.45 -15.73
CA ARG A 31 14.62 0.72 -15.61
C ARG A 31 14.02 0.85 -14.21
N VAL A 32 14.82 1.34 -13.27
CA VAL A 32 14.34 1.65 -11.92
C VAL A 32 13.24 2.73 -12.00
N ASP A 33 12.03 2.40 -11.56
CA ASP A 33 10.90 3.33 -11.45
C ASP A 33 10.82 3.87 -10.01
N VAL A 34 11.68 4.85 -9.72
CA VAL A 34 11.77 5.48 -8.39
C VAL A 34 10.44 6.10 -7.93
N PRO A 35 9.70 6.86 -8.76
CA PRO A 35 8.40 7.39 -8.34
C PRO A 35 7.42 6.29 -7.93
N ARG A 36 7.35 5.18 -8.67
CA ARG A 36 6.50 4.04 -8.32
C ARG A 36 6.95 3.36 -7.03
N ALA A 37 8.25 3.18 -6.84
CA ALA A 37 8.80 2.62 -5.61
C ALA A 37 8.42 3.48 -4.38
N ILE A 38 8.55 4.80 -4.49
CA ILE A 38 8.16 5.75 -3.43
C ILE A 38 6.66 5.65 -3.14
N ALA A 39 5.82 5.60 -4.16
CA ALA A 39 4.37 5.48 -3.97
C ALA A 39 3.99 4.21 -3.19
N TRP A 40 4.60 3.07 -3.54
CA TRP A 40 4.40 1.81 -2.80
C TRP A 40 4.94 1.86 -1.37
N ALA A 41 6.12 2.46 -1.17
CA ALA A 41 6.70 2.63 0.16
C ALA A 41 5.81 3.48 1.08
N LEU A 42 5.24 4.58 0.56
CA LEU A 42 4.31 5.42 1.33
C LEU A 42 3.03 4.67 1.73
N LEU A 43 2.49 3.83 0.85
CA LEU A 43 1.33 3.00 1.15
C LEU A 43 1.64 1.94 2.22
N ALA A 44 2.83 1.33 2.19
CA ALA A 44 3.27 0.43 3.24
C ALA A 44 3.31 1.12 4.61
N VAL A 45 3.97 2.28 4.69
CA VAL A 45 4.05 3.08 5.93
C VAL A 45 2.66 3.46 6.44
N ALA A 46 1.77 3.91 5.54
CA ALA A 46 0.39 4.25 5.92
C ALA A 46 -0.37 3.04 6.48
N GLY A 47 -0.20 1.85 5.89
CA GLY A 47 -0.81 0.61 6.36
C GLY A 47 -0.29 0.17 7.73
N GLU A 48 1.02 0.29 7.97
CA GLU A 48 1.64 0.00 9.27
C GLU A 48 1.13 0.94 10.36
N LEU A 49 1.13 2.25 10.10
CA LEU A 49 0.60 3.26 11.02
C LEU A 49 -0.88 3.03 11.34
N HIS A 50 -1.68 2.67 10.33
CA HIS A 50 -3.09 2.33 10.54
C HIS A 50 -3.26 1.12 11.47
N THR A 51 -2.43 0.09 11.29
CA THR A 51 -2.44 -1.12 12.13
C THR A 51 -2.03 -0.81 13.57
N ILE A 52 -0.94 -0.05 13.75
CA ILE A 52 -0.48 0.41 15.07
C ILE A 52 -1.58 1.21 15.77
N ARG A 53 -2.22 2.16 15.06
CA ARG A 53 -3.33 2.94 15.61
C ARG A 53 -4.47 2.04 16.08
N LYS A 54 -4.86 1.02 15.30
CA LYS A 54 -5.90 0.06 15.70
C LYS A 54 -5.50 -0.75 16.93
N GLN A 55 -4.22 -1.10 17.08
CA GLN A 55 -3.73 -1.81 18.26
C GLN A 55 -3.75 -0.91 19.51
N ILE A 56 -3.35 0.36 19.37
CA ILE A 56 -3.40 1.36 20.45
C ILE A 56 -4.86 1.61 20.88
N SER A 57 -5.78 1.82 19.95
CA SER A 57 -7.20 2.09 20.26
C SER A 57 -7.97 0.90 20.85
N ARG A 58 -7.38 -0.30 20.87
CA ARG A 58 -7.97 -1.51 21.46
C ARG A 58 -7.51 -1.77 22.90
N ARG A 59 -6.56 -0.98 23.40
CA ARG A 59 -6.10 -0.98 24.80
C ARG A 59 -6.85 0.08 25.58
#